data_AF-F9RNN0-F1
#
_entry.id   AF-F9RNN0-F1
#
_cell.length_a   1.000
_cell.length_b   1.000
_cell.length_c   1.000
_cell.angle_alpha   90.00
_cell.angle_beta   90.00
_cell.angle_gamma   90.00
#
_symmetry.space_group_name_H-M   'P 1'
#
loop_
_entity.id
_entity.type
_entity.pdbx_description
1 polymer ?
#
loop_
_entity_poly.entity_id
_entity_poly.type
_entity_poly.pdbx_seq_one_letter_code
_entity_poly.pdbx_strand_id
1 'polypeptide(L)'
;MTRPVTTLCLFFCVLLSNSVSAQKLDSFRTLNHLDNYGNLDLRNKPYTEFADGFTVKGNLNIAKTQIKRLPKSTTIGGNLEASNSELIAIGKGSSIRGYANFLGAKIKRWPAGIKVGGYLNFTDTPLEKLPNRLRVKGDLSVMRTPLTTLPEGLVVEGNLFLGGSKIGEFPNTMTVNGNIFLGGNHISKWPENLTLGGAVAP
;
A
#
# COMPACT_ATOMS: atom_id res chain seq x y z
N MET A 1 23.68 -7.33 -70.08
CA MET A 1 23.99 -7.66 -68.67
C MET A 1 23.14 -6.78 -67.77
N THR A 2 21.95 -7.23 -67.40
CA THR A 2 20.99 -6.48 -66.56
C THR A 2 20.76 -7.29 -65.28
N ARG A 3 21.00 -6.66 -64.12
CA ARG A 3 20.88 -7.26 -62.78
C ARG A 3 19.40 -7.25 -62.33
N PRO A 4 18.92 -8.25 -61.57
CA PRO A 4 17.58 -8.21 -61.00
C PRO A 4 17.56 -7.35 -59.73
N VAL A 5 16.51 -6.56 -59.57
CA VAL A 5 16.22 -5.81 -58.34
C VAL A 5 15.42 -6.74 -57.43
N THR A 6 15.99 -7.09 -56.29
CA THR A 6 15.33 -7.86 -55.24
C THR A 6 14.46 -6.91 -54.42
N THR A 7 13.13 -7.04 -54.52
CA THR A 7 12.19 -6.29 -53.69
C THR A 7 12.15 -6.90 -52.29
N LEU A 8 12.72 -6.18 -51.31
CA LEU A 8 12.65 -6.51 -49.89
C LEU A 8 11.30 -6.04 -49.32
N CYS A 9 10.34 -6.94 -49.13
CA CYS A 9 9.12 -6.64 -48.38
C CYS A 9 9.45 -6.59 -46.88
N LEU A 10 9.52 -5.38 -46.31
CA LEU A 10 9.51 -5.19 -44.86
C LEU A 10 8.09 -5.46 -44.31
N PHE A 11 7.94 -6.54 -43.55
CA PHE A 11 6.76 -6.77 -42.72
C PHE A 11 6.79 -5.78 -41.54
N PHE A 12 5.96 -4.74 -41.61
CA PHE A 12 5.73 -3.81 -40.52
C PHE A 12 4.76 -4.45 -39.52
N CYS A 13 5.30 -5.18 -38.53
CA CYS A 13 4.51 -5.60 -37.37
C CYS A 13 4.17 -4.37 -36.53
N VAL A 14 2.98 -3.80 -36.76
CA VAL A 14 2.38 -2.82 -35.85
C VAL A 14 2.06 -3.55 -34.55
N LEU A 15 2.95 -3.44 -33.57
CA LEU A 15 2.61 -3.70 -32.18
C LEU A 15 1.54 -2.68 -31.80
N LEU A 16 0.27 -3.09 -31.85
CA LEU A 16 -0.83 -2.35 -31.25
C LEU A 16 -0.53 -2.29 -29.75
N SER A 17 0.15 -1.23 -29.32
CA SER A 17 0.13 -0.82 -27.94
C SER A 17 -1.34 -0.57 -27.63
N ASN A 18 -1.94 -1.51 -26.89
CA ASN A 18 -3.22 -1.27 -26.24
C ASN A 18 -2.98 -0.11 -25.30
N SER A 19 -3.23 1.11 -25.79
CA SER A 19 -3.38 2.29 -24.95
C SER A 19 -4.48 1.92 -23.96
N VAL A 20 -4.07 1.55 -22.75
CA VAL A 20 -4.99 1.35 -21.63
C VAL A 20 -5.60 2.71 -21.39
N SER A 21 -6.74 2.96 -22.05
CA SER A 21 -7.51 4.18 -21.83
C SER A 21 -7.82 4.21 -20.33
N ALA A 22 -7.49 5.31 -19.69
CA ALA A 22 -7.73 5.50 -18.26
C ALA A 22 -9.24 5.38 -17.99
N GLN A 23 -9.68 4.27 -17.40
CA GLN A 23 -11.09 4.05 -17.11
C GLN A 23 -11.40 4.49 -15.69
N LYS A 24 -12.32 5.45 -15.56
CA LYS A 24 -12.94 5.77 -14.27
C LYS A 24 -13.89 4.64 -13.87
N LEU A 25 -13.76 4.18 -12.63
CA LEU A 25 -14.73 3.27 -12.03
C LEU A 25 -15.94 4.07 -11.54
N ASP A 26 -17.01 4.01 -12.32
CA ASP A 26 -18.33 4.53 -11.96
C ASP A 26 -19.19 3.47 -11.27
N SER A 27 -20.38 3.86 -10.82
CA SER A 27 -21.30 2.97 -10.11
C SER A 27 -21.71 1.75 -10.92
N PHE A 28 -21.96 1.88 -12.23
CA PHE A 28 -22.36 0.76 -13.08
C PHE A 28 -21.22 -0.24 -13.26
N ARG A 29 -20.00 0.24 -13.52
CA ARG A 29 -18.83 -0.62 -13.62
C ARG A 29 -18.51 -1.30 -12.30
N THR A 30 -18.75 -0.62 -11.18
CA THR A 30 -18.55 -1.20 -9.84
C THR A 30 -19.42 -2.45 -9.63
N LEU A 31 -20.69 -2.43 -10.06
CA LEU A 31 -21.60 -3.56 -9.93
C LEU A 31 -21.11 -4.83 -10.64
N ASN A 32 -20.36 -4.69 -11.73
CA ASN A 32 -19.82 -5.83 -12.49
C ASN A 32 -18.70 -6.60 -11.76
N HIS A 33 -18.16 -6.03 -10.68
CA HIS A 33 -17.04 -6.60 -9.94
C HIS A 33 -17.37 -6.85 -8.45
N LEU A 34 -18.64 -6.65 -8.06
CA LEU A 34 -19.12 -6.92 -6.72
C LEU A 34 -19.64 -8.36 -6.62
N ASP A 35 -19.26 -9.06 -5.56
CA ASP A 35 -19.89 -10.34 -5.20
C ASP A 35 -21.08 -10.16 -4.24
N ASN A 36 -21.77 -11.26 -3.95
CA ASN A 36 -22.94 -11.28 -3.06
C ASN A 36 -22.61 -10.97 -1.58
N TYR A 37 -21.33 -10.95 -1.20
CA TYR A 37 -20.86 -10.56 0.14
C TYR A 37 -20.44 -9.08 0.19
N GLY A 38 -20.53 -8.36 -0.93
CA GLY A 38 -20.14 -6.96 -1.04
C GLY A 38 -18.64 -6.74 -1.17
N ASN A 39 -17.86 -7.77 -1.53
CA ASN A 39 -16.46 -7.62 -1.88
C ASN A 39 -16.34 -7.04 -3.29
N LEU A 40 -15.46 -6.05 -3.47
CA LEU A 40 -15.14 -5.49 -4.77
C LEU A 40 -13.76 -5.96 -5.23
N ASP A 41 -13.71 -6.76 -6.30
CA ASP A 41 -12.46 -7.24 -6.88
C ASP A 41 -12.11 -6.54 -8.21
N LEU A 42 -11.17 -5.60 -8.14
CA LEU A 42 -10.62 -4.88 -9.28
C LEU A 42 -9.22 -5.37 -9.67
N ARG A 43 -8.76 -6.52 -9.15
CA ARG A 43 -7.40 -7.00 -9.40
C ARG A 43 -7.11 -7.09 -10.91
N ASN A 44 -5.98 -6.52 -11.34
CA ASN A 44 -5.55 -6.44 -12.73
C ASN A 44 -6.55 -5.73 -13.69
N LYS A 45 -7.52 -4.96 -13.18
CA LYS A 45 -8.47 -4.23 -14.04
C LYS A 45 -7.88 -2.88 -14.49
N PRO A 46 -8.29 -2.36 -15.67
CA PRO A 46 -7.70 -1.17 -16.27
C PRO A 46 -8.21 0.16 -15.67
N TYR A 47 -8.67 0.13 -14.41
CA TYR A 47 -9.18 1.33 -13.75
C TYR A 47 -8.04 2.18 -13.22
N THR A 48 -8.21 3.50 -13.28
CA THR A 48 -7.21 4.48 -12.85
C THR A 48 -7.69 5.37 -11.71
N GLU A 49 -9.01 5.47 -11.51
CA GLU A 49 -9.62 6.29 -10.47
C GLU A 49 -11.02 5.78 -10.09
N PHE A 50 -11.45 6.16 -8.89
CA PHE A 50 -12.80 5.93 -8.37
C PHE A 50 -13.65 7.20 -8.54
N ALA A 51 -14.97 7.04 -8.57
CA ALA A 51 -15.90 8.14 -8.28
C ALA A 51 -15.81 8.59 -6.80
N ASP A 52 -16.26 9.82 -6.50
CA ASP A 52 -16.25 10.36 -5.13
C ASP A 52 -17.23 9.62 -4.21
N GLY A 53 -16.99 9.67 -2.89
CA GLY A 53 -17.92 9.12 -1.88
C GLY A 53 -18.03 7.59 -1.89
N PHE A 54 -16.90 6.91 -2.09
CA PHE A 54 -16.86 5.48 -2.37
C PHE A 54 -16.96 4.59 -1.11
N THR A 55 -17.91 3.64 -1.12
CA THR A 55 -18.12 2.67 -0.02
C THR A 55 -18.13 1.23 -0.55
N VAL A 56 -17.37 0.36 0.11
CA VAL A 56 -17.37 -1.09 -0.11
C VAL A 56 -17.80 -1.79 1.17
N LYS A 57 -18.84 -2.62 1.10
CA LYS A 57 -19.37 -3.32 2.28
C LYS A 57 -18.42 -4.42 2.78
N GLY A 58 -17.76 -5.12 1.85
CA GLY A 58 -16.78 -6.16 2.13
C GLY A 58 -15.35 -5.70 1.87
N ASN A 59 -14.54 -6.61 1.34
CA ASN A 59 -13.15 -6.38 0.99
C ASN A 59 -13.01 -5.56 -0.30
N LEU A 60 -11.99 -4.71 -0.38
CA LEU A 60 -11.58 -4.03 -1.61
C LEU A 60 -10.25 -4.60 -2.08
N ASN A 61 -10.23 -5.20 -3.27
CA ASN A 61 -9.00 -5.64 -3.92
C ASN A 61 -8.70 -4.77 -5.15
N ILE A 62 -7.63 -3.99 -5.08
CA ILE A 62 -7.09 -3.16 -6.18
C ILE A 62 -5.66 -3.58 -6.55
N ALA A 63 -5.24 -4.79 -6.18
CA ALA A 63 -3.90 -5.26 -6.47
C ALA A 63 -3.61 -5.23 -7.99
N LYS A 64 -2.39 -4.82 -8.36
CA LYS A 64 -1.95 -4.73 -9.77
C LYS A 64 -2.83 -3.83 -10.66
N THR A 65 -3.42 -2.79 -10.09
CA THR A 65 -4.17 -1.77 -10.84
C THR A 65 -3.37 -0.49 -11.01
N GLN A 66 -3.78 0.34 -11.98
CA GLN A 66 -3.23 1.68 -12.21
C GLN A 66 -3.90 2.76 -11.33
N ILE A 67 -4.66 2.36 -10.31
CA ILE A 67 -5.38 3.28 -9.44
C ILE A 67 -4.40 4.01 -8.52
N LYS A 68 -4.31 5.33 -8.67
CA LYS A 68 -3.34 6.15 -7.93
C LYS A 68 -3.84 6.62 -6.57
N ARG A 69 -5.15 6.78 -6.41
CA ARG A 69 -5.74 7.35 -5.19
C ARG A 69 -7.08 6.73 -4.86
N LEU A 70 -7.32 6.48 -3.57
CA LEU A 70 -8.68 6.29 -3.05
C LEU A 70 -9.31 7.66 -2.72
N PRO A 71 -10.62 7.85 -2.98
CA PRO A 71 -11.34 9.09 -2.63
C PRO A 71 -11.28 9.44 -1.14
N LYS A 72 -11.60 10.70 -0.82
CA LYS A 72 -11.82 11.10 0.58
C LYS A 72 -13.00 10.34 1.18
N SER A 73 -12.95 10.11 2.49
CA SER A 73 -14.02 9.42 3.22
C SER A 73 -14.37 8.04 2.67
N THR A 74 -13.39 7.33 2.07
CA THR A 74 -13.61 5.97 1.59
C THR A 74 -13.87 5.04 2.76
N THR A 75 -14.96 4.27 2.70
CA THR A 75 -15.29 3.27 3.73
C THR A 75 -15.18 1.87 3.16
N ILE A 76 -14.33 1.04 3.76
CA ILE A 76 -14.15 -0.37 3.41
C ILE A 76 -14.51 -1.22 4.63
N GLY A 77 -15.60 -1.97 4.52
CA GLY A 77 -16.13 -2.79 5.61
C GLY A 77 -15.35 -4.08 5.86
N GLY A 78 -14.45 -4.46 4.96
CA GLY A 78 -13.49 -5.55 5.12
C GLY A 78 -12.04 -5.06 5.06
N ASN A 79 -11.21 -5.82 4.35
CA ASN A 79 -9.79 -5.57 4.14
C ASN A 79 -9.53 -4.75 2.87
N LEU A 80 -8.41 -4.04 2.84
CA LEU A 80 -7.86 -3.41 1.64
C LEU A 80 -6.64 -4.18 1.14
N GLU A 81 -6.73 -4.76 -0.05
CA GLU A 81 -5.62 -5.41 -0.75
C GLU A 81 -5.19 -4.53 -1.93
N ALA A 82 -3.99 -3.95 -1.86
CA ALA A 82 -3.45 -3.04 -2.86
C ALA A 82 -2.04 -3.42 -3.31
N SER A 83 -1.65 -4.68 -3.11
CA SER A 83 -0.32 -5.17 -3.48
C SER A 83 0.00 -4.91 -4.95
N ASN A 84 1.20 -4.39 -5.21
CA ASN A 84 1.75 -4.09 -6.52
C ASN A 84 0.84 -3.17 -7.37
N SER A 85 0.08 -2.29 -6.73
CA SER A 85 -0.73 -1.28 -7.41
C SER A 85 0.04 0.03 -7.57
N GLU A 86 -0.45 0.92 -8.43
CA GLU A 86 0.05 2.29 -8.55
C GLU A 86 -0.48 3.23 -7.45
N LEU A 87 -1.03 2.69 -6.35
CA LEU A 87 -1.62 3.48 -5.27
C LEU A 87 -0.56 4.32 -4.55
N ILE A 88 -0.77 5.63 -4.54
CA ILE A 88 0.13 6.62 -3.92
C ILE A 88 -0.47 7.18 -2.63
N ALA A 89 -1.81 7.28 -2.54
CA ALA A 89 -2.47 7.86 -1.38
C ALA A 89 -3.89 7.35 -1.18
N ILE A 90 -4.33 7.39 0.08
CA ILE A 90 -5.72 7.19 0.46
C ILE A 90 -6.27 8.52 0.96
N GLY A 91 -7.49 8.86 0.55
CA GLY A 91 -8.12 10.11 0.93
C GLY A 91 -8.31 10.24 2.44
N LYS A 92 -8.22 11.48 2.95
CA LYS A 92 -8.43 11.79 4.37
C LYS A 92 -9.82 11.34 4.83
N GLY A 93 -9.92 10.95 6.10
CA GLY A 93 -11.18 10.49 6.71
C GLY A 93 -11.59 9.07 6.31
N SER A 94 -10.76 8.35 5.56
CA SER A 94 -11.07 6.97 5.16
C SER A 94 -10.95 6.00 6.33
N SER A 95 -11.75 4.95 6.30
CA SER A 95 -11.78 3.90 7.31
C SER A 95 -11.78 2.52 6.65
N ILE A 96 -10.91 1.64 7.15
CA ILE A 96 -10.78 0.24 6.73
C ILE A 96 -11.01 -0.59 7.99
N ARG A 97 -12.09 -1.39 8.01
CA ARG A 97 -12.44 -2.18 9.20
C ARG A 97 -11.41 -3.27 9.47
N GLY A 98 -10.90 -3.91 8.43
CA GLY A 98 -9.90 -4.97 8.51
C GLY A 98 -8.47 -4.43 8.39
N TYR A 99 -7.61 -5.23 7.78
CA TYR A 99 -6.22 -4.85 7.50
C TYR A 99 -6.07 -4.06 6.20
N ALA A 100 -4.90 -3.44 6.00
CA ALA A 100 -4.52 -2.87 4.72
C ALA A 100 -3.13 -3.35 4.28
N ASN A 101 -3.06 -3.95 3.09
CA ASN A 101 -1.84 -4.48 2.50
C ASN A 101 -1.42 -3.66 1.28
N PHE A 102 -0.23 -3.07 1.35
CA PHE A 102 0.35 -2.20 0.32
C PHE A 102 1.65 -2.73 -0.25
N LEU A 103 1.95 -4.03 -0.11
CA LEU A 103 3.18 -4.64 -0.62
C LEU A 103 3.52 -4.18 -2.05
N GLY A 104 4.64 -3.49 -2.25
CA GLY A 104 5.06 -3.01 -3.58
C GLY A 104 4.24 -1.86 -4.19
N ALA A 105 3.29 -1.28 -3.45
CA ALA A 105 2.54 -0.10 -3.87
C ALA A 105 3.42 1.17 -3.88
N LYS A 106 2.90 2.27 -4.44
CA LYS A 106 3.64 3.53 -4.61
C LYS A 106 3.42 4.54 -3.48
N ILE A 107 3.04 4.07 -2.29
CA ILE A 107 2.80 4.92 -1.13
C ILE A 107 4.12 5.48 -0.63
N LYS A 108 4.30 6.79 -0.77
CA LYS A 108 5.47 7.52 -0.29
C LYS A 108 5.28 8.11 1.12
N ARG A 109 4.04 8.44 1.49
CA ARG A 109 3.69 9.06 2.78
C ARG A 109 2.33 8.55 3.25
N TRP A 110 2.24 8.15 4.51
CA TRP A 110 0.97 7.76 5.12
C TRP A 110 0.32 8.98 5.81
N PRO A 111 -0.93 9.36 5.47
CA PRO A 111 -1.57 10.52 6.06
C PRO A 111 -2.14 10.23 7.45
N ALA A 112 -2.19 11.25 8.29
CA ALA A 112 -2.87 11.18 9.59
C ALA A 112 -4.39 11.01 9.41
N GLY A 113 -5.03 10.34 10.38
CA GLY A 113 -6.49 10.25 10.47
C GLY A 113 -7.14 9.15 9.62
N ILE A 114 -6.36 8.28 8.97
CA ILE A 114 -6.90 7.04 8.41
C ILE A 114 -7.03 6.01 9.53
N LYS A 115 -8.20 5.39 9.63
CA LYS A 115 -8.47 4.31 10.59
C LYS A 115 -8.30 2.96 9.90
N VAL A 116 -7.47 2.09 10.45
CA VAL A 116 -7.31 0.69 10.00
C VAL A 116 -7.46 -0.21 11.22
N GLY A 117 -8.37 -1.17 11.15
CA GLY A 117 -8.71 -2.04 12.28
C GLY A 117 -7.79 -3.26 12.44
N GLY A 118 -6.94 -3.55 11.46
CA GLY A 118 -5.96 -4.63 11.49
C GLY A 118 -4.52 -4.16 11.27
N TYR A 119 -3.74 -5.01 10.62
CA TYR A 119 -2.33 -4.73 10.31
C TYR A 119 -2.18 -3.71 9.17
N LEU A 120 -0.99 -3.11 9.12
CA LEU A 120 -0.51 -2.28 8.00
C LEU A 120 0.77 -2.89 7.42
N ASN A 121 0.74 -3.20 6.13
CA ASN A 121 1.93 -3.70 5.43
C ASN A 121 2.39 -2.73 4.35
N PHE A 122 3.55 -2.09 4.56
CA PHE A 122 4.22 -1.19 3.60
C PHE A 122 5.48 -1.79 2.99
N THR A 123 5.65 -3.11 3.06
CA THR A 123 6.83 -3.80 2.52
C THR A 123 7.06 -3.43 1.05
N ASP A 124 8.31 -3.17 0.65
CA ASP A 124 8.69 -2.81 -0.73
C ASP A 124 8.02 -1.55 -1.30
N THR A 125 7.56 -0.64 -0.44
CA THR A 125 7.02 0.66 -0.87
C THR A 125 8.10 1.75 -0.80
N PRO A 126 7.96 2.87 -1.54
CA PRO A 126 8.84 4.03 -1.40
C PRO A 126 8.50 4.89 -0.16
N LEU A 127 7.98 4.29 0.92
CA LEU A 127 7.51 4.99 2.11
C LEU A 127 8.67 5.72 2.81
N GLU A 128 8.55 7.04 2.93
CA GLU A 128 9.52 7.93 3.59
C GLU A 128 8.98 8.55 4.88
N LYS A 129 7.65 8.53 5.10
CA LYS A 129 7.06 9.21 6.26
C LYS A 129 5.76 8.55 6.74
N LEU A 130 5.73 8.30 8.05
CA LEU A 130 4.53 7.97 8.81
C LEU A 130 4.07 9.20 9.64
N PRO A 131 2.78 9.30 10.00
CA PRO A 131 2.27 10.40 10.81
C PRO A 131 2.60 10.19 12.30
N ASN A 132 2.81 11.28 13.04
CA ASN A 132 2.96 11.24 14.50
C ASN A 132 1.75 10.59 15.16
N ARG A 133 1.97 9.89 16.28
CA ARG A 133 0.94 9.18 17.05
C ARG A 133 0.15 8.16 16.20
N LEU A 134 0.79 7.55 15.20
CA LEU A 134 0.21 6.46 14.44
C LEU A 134 -0.13 5.31 15.40
N ARG A 135 -1.37 4.82 15.33
CA ARG A 135 -1.83 3.61 16.03
C ARG A 135 -2.13 2.53 15.01
N VAL A 136 -1.52 1.36 15.18
CA VAL A 136 -1.74 0.17 14.35
C VAL A 136 -2.35 -0.92 15.24
N LYS A 137 -3.51 -1.43 14.85
CA LYS A 137 -4.30 -2.41 15.63
C LYS A 137 -3.78 -3.85 15.53
N GLY A 138 -3.00 -4.14 14.50
CA GLY A 138 -2.23 -5.38 14.38
C GLY A 138 -0.76 -5.08 14.18
N ASP A 139 -0.14 -5.88 13.31
CA ASP A 139 1.26 -5.72 12.96
C ASP A 139 1.52 -4.49 12.08
N LEU A 140 2.74 -3.95 12.16
CA LEU A 140 3.26 -2.95 11.24
C LEU A 140 4.51 -3.47 10.54
N SER A 141 4.46 -3.61 9.22
CA SER A 141 5.66 -3.86 8.41
C SER A 141 6.05 -2.61 7.61
N VAL A 142 7.30 -2.18 7.79
CA VAL A 142 7.97 -1.15 6.97
C VAL A 142 9.26 -1.71 6.36
N MET A 143 9.31 -3.03 6.18
CA MET A 143 10.46 -3.73 5.62
C MET A 143 10.79 -3.21 4.21
N ARG A 144 12.09 -3.09 3.92
CA ARG A 144 12.59 -2.67 2.59
C ARG A 144 12.00 -1.33 2.11
N THR A 145 11.78 -0.39 3.02
CA THR A 145 11.37 0.99 2.72
C THR A 145 12.54 1.97 2.91
N PRO A 146 12.55 3.14 2.27
CA PRO A 146 13.56 4.18 2.53
C PRO A 146 13.33 4.95 3.85
N LEU A 147 12.36 4.55 4.68
CA LEU A 147 12.02 5.17 5.95
C LEU A 147 13.24 5.18 6.88
N THR A 148 13.56 6.35 7.45
CA THR A 148 14.74 6.56 8.30
C THR A 148 14.40 6.69 9.79
N THR A 149 13.15 7.02 10.12
CA THR A 149 12.70 7.17 11.51
C THR A 149 11.27 6.65 11.68
N LEU A 150 10.97 6.13 12.87
CA LEU A 150 9.59 5.88 13.30
C LEU A 150 9.00 7.15 13.92
N PRO A 151 7.67 7.37 13.83
CA PRO A 151 7.05 8.57 14.35
C PRO A 151 6.99 8.59 15.88
N GLU A 152 7.10 9.77 16.48
CA GLU A 152 6.91 9.94 17.93
C GLU A 152 5.51 9.50 18.38
N GLY A 153 5.48 8.74 19.48
CA GLY A 153 4.26 8.17 20.04
C GLY A 153 3.63 7.06 19.19
N LEU A 154 4.44 6.36 18.38
CA LEU A 154 3.99 5.17 17.64
C LEU A 154 3.43 4.12 18.61
N VAL A 155 2.29 3.53 18.26
CA VAL A 155 1.74 2.37 18.96
C VAL A 155 1.42 1.28 17.96
N VAL A 156 1.99 0.10 18.17
CA VAL A 156 1.71 -1.13 17.42
C VAL A 156 1.18 -2.17 18.40
N GLU A 157 -0.07 -2.60 18.23
CA GLU A 157 -0.70 -3.61 19.10
C GLU A 157 -0.21 -5.04 18.77
N GLY A 158 0.40 -5.25 17.61
CA GLY A 158 1.09 -6.49 17.23
C GLY A 158 2.61 -6.34 17.18
N ASN A 159 3.22 -7.00 16.21
CA ASN A 159 4.66 -7.01 15.93
C ASN A 159 5.06 -5.85 15.00
N LEU A 160 6.32 -5.44 15.12
CA LEU A 160 6.96 -4.43 14.28
C LEU A 160 8.07 -5.05 13.45
N PHE A 161 7.99 -4.93 12.12
CA PHE A 161 8.97 -5.49 11.18
C PHE A 161 9.71 -4.38 10.44
N LEU A 162 11.03 -4.30 10.63
CA LEU A 162 11.88 -3.22 10.11
C LEU A 162 12.90 -3.68 9.06
N GLY A 163 13.09 -4.98 8.88
CA GLY A 163 14.16 -5.55 8.05
C GLY A 163 14.36 -4.87 6.70
N GLY A 164 15.58 -4.40 6.43
CA GLY A 164 15.96 -3.70 5.20
C GLY A 164 15.43 -2.25 5.08
N SER A 165 14.85 -1.67 6.12
CA SER A 165 14.60 -0.22 6.20
C SER A 165 15.91 0.56 6.39
N LYS A 166 15.82 1.89 6.52
CA LYS A 166 16.96 2.76 6.88
C LYS A 166 16.84 3.31 8.30
N ILE A 167 16.04 2.68 9.16
CA ILE A 167 15.82 3.12 10.53
C ILE A 167 17.06 2.83 11.35
N GLY A 168 17.75 3.89 11.77
CA GLY A 168 18.90 3.81 12.68
C GLY A 168 18.60 4.31 14.09
N GLU A 169 17.49 5.01 14.29
CA GLU A 169 17.11 5.61 15.57
C GLU A 169 15.63 5.41 15.84
N PHE A 170 15.30 5.09 17.09
CA PHE A 170 13.92 5.05 17.57
C PHE A 170 13.50 6.38 18.20
N PRO A 171 12.19 6.71 18.14
CA PRO A 171 11.62 7.88 18.81
C PRO A 171 11.77 7.77 20.34
N ASN A 172 11.64 8.89 21.04
CA ASN A 172 11.74 8.90 22.51
C ASN A 172 10.64 8.06 23.16
N THR A 173 9.44 8.02 22.56
CA THR A 173 8.31 7.24 23.08
C THR A 173 7.69 6.36 22.00
N MET A 174 7.59 5.07 22.27
CA MET A 174 6.82 4.13 21.44
C MET A 174 6.33 2.91 22.22
N THR A 175 5.29 2.28 21.69
CA THR A 175 4.69 1.05 22.22
C THR A 175 4.65 -0.02 21.12
N VAL A 176 5.15 -1.22 21.43
CA VAL A 176 5.00 -2.42 20.61
C VAL A 176 4.57 -3.55 21.53
N ASN A 177 3.32 -3.99 21.45
CA ASN A 177 2.81 -5.03 22.35
C ASN A 177 3.29 -6.44 21.94
N GLY A 178 3.77 -6.62 20.71
CA GLY A 178 4.43 -7.83 20.23
C GLY A 178 5.95 -7.71 20.22
N ASN A 179 6.59 -8.37 19.24
CA ASN A 179 8.03 -8.35 19.04
C ASN A 179 8.47 -7.24 18.09
N ILE A 180 9.73 -6.82 18.21
CA ILE A 180 10.41 -5.95 17.24
C ILE A 180 11.41 -6.79 16.45
N PHE A 181 11.24 -6.89 15.14
CA PHE A 181 12.16 -7.60 14.24
C PHE A 181 13.01 -6.57 13.49
N LEU A 182 14.28 -6.46 13.90
CA LEU A 182 15.24 -5.54 13.30
C LEU A 182 15.63 -5.97 11.90
N GLY A 183 15.75 -7.27 11.62
CA GLY A 183 16.09 -7.79 10.31
C GLY A 183 17.34 -7.15 9.71
N GLY A 184 18.39 -7.01 10.54
CA GLY A 184 19.69 -6.44 10.18
C GLY A 184 19.82 -4.91 10.31
N ASN A 185 18.80 -4.19 10.78
CA ASN A 185 18.97 -2.77 11.09
C ASN A 185 19.84 -2.59 12.35
N HIS A 186 20.77 -1.64 12.32
CA HIS A 186 21.56 -1.23 13.48
C HIS A 186 20.94 0.02 14.12
N ILE A 187 20.54 -0.10 15.39
CA ILE A 187 19.87 0.98 16.13
C ILE A 187 20.86 1.65 17.09
N SER A 188 21.18 2.92 16.84
CA SER A 188 22.07 3.73 17.70
C SER A 188 21.34 4.41 18.86
N LYS A 189 20.04 4.69 18.70
CA LYS A 189 19.21 5.34 19.72
C LYS A 189 17.97 4.50 20.04
N TRP A 190 17.83 4.14 21.31
CA TRP A 190 16.65 3.47 21.86
C TRP A 190 15.69 4.48 22.51
N PRO A 191 14.39 4.17 22.64
CA PRO A 191 13.43 5.06 23.30
C PRO A 191 13.75 5.22 24.79
N GLU A 192 13.53 6.43 25.31
CA GLU A 192 13.50 6.67 26.77
C GLU A 192 12.29 5.97 27.41
N ASN A 193 11.16 5.95 26.69
CA ASN A 193 9.90 5.35 27.11
C ASN A 193 9.45 4.30 26.10
N LEU A 194 9.91 3.05 26.29
CA LEU A 194 9.49 1.89 25.51
C LEU A 194 8.52 1.02 26.31
N THR A 195 7.33 0.80 25.77
CA THR A 195 6.48 -0.33 26.18
C THR A 195 6.68 -1.46 25.18
N LEU A 196 7.23 -2.58 25.63
CA LEU A 196 7.47 -3.76 24.81
C LEU A 196 6.83 -4.99 25.46
N GLY A 197 5.94 -5.68 24.73
CA GLY A 197 5.30 -6.90 25.22
C GLY A 197 6.00 -8.20 24.82
N GLY A 198 6.87 -8.15 23.80
CA GLY A 198 7.67 -9.29 23.34
C GLY A 198 9.18 -9.05 23.47
N ALA A 199 9.94 -9.62 22.53
CA ALA A 199 11.38 -9.48 22.45
C ALA A 199 11.80 -8.60 21.25
N VAL A 200 13.05 -8.15 21.29
CA VAL A 200 13.74 -7.62 20.11
C VAL A 200 14.50 -8.77 19.46
N ALA A 201 14.19 -9.06 18.21
CA ALA A 201 14.91 -10.01 17.38
C ALA A 201 15.79 -9.27 16.37
N PRO A 202 17.03 -9.74 16.13
CA PRO A 202 17.98 -9.11 15.22
C PRO A 202 17.52 -9.12 13.74
#